data_AF-A0A2P6NHH7-F1
#
_entry.id   AF-A0A2P6NHH7-F1
#
_cell.length_a   1.000
_cell.length_b   1.000
_cell.length_c   1.000
_cell.angle_alpha   90.00
_cell.angle_beta   90.00
_cell.angle_gamma   90.00
#
_symmetry.space_group_name_H-M   'P 1'
#
loop_
_entity.id
_entity.type
_entity.pdbx_description
1 polymer ?
#
loop_
_entity_poly.entity_id
_entity_poly.type
_entity_poly.pdbx_seq_one_letter_code
_entity_poly.pdbx_strand_id
1 'polypeptide(L)'
;MEVHFPMMKFEEIAGFLGDFGIQFTLEDLINPHSMRMVFDHFADLFFGANRTFKQQQQPTFNNLVTPDLGELHEEAIPEITVLSSIMKIGAAAMIPNFSVRDITNPEKKRSITILSGLANFSMFRDGLLPSIHQVMTSTDEIRTKKAEGAIEVSKLKEQLNALEFKRRQEQPIIQSLDDQLSAATTEMVRLNEEQLAAFSVANDEKAKLIQMTQHLTNVRFKINGARQEIAKLRATLVADPDALKRLVDEKRAQMESIRASIAQEEKREAELSASQATLSRVEKELQKGYKLLEDCHTADTRRKETKRGNKAASDHLHQRQATLTEREEEKQHLQRQLQISQDKRNRFTQTIAREKNSHEQSIAVFVQERSALERQRVDTVALLDRHCLEKQQIQSQMDQEKKQHDLYLESIAVKMSEFESTFKEYYGGIRRAVKQGLEGCNGIREEEMNTRPEALSNSLNIKMAPAKATNLPIKTAAPPPIVPSTTNVAPATPTNAIQNQSRSNIYMKRMQETVEGVLSAASKCLPAAGPPPPPTANQSPKTHEELLKEFAQKYENFEAFCDELYSTLEHSKNMLRLAKLSPTTAEAKIGTAEHIGSLKSELDETKEMKKLLRLFTQEETTESLDDPMKEE
;
A
#
# COMPACT_ATOMS: atom_id res chain seq x y z
N MET A 1 -42.23 -38.54 -16.88
CA MET A 1 -41.42 -37.68 -16.00
C MET A 1 -40.01 -37.78 -16.54
N GLU A 2 -39.51 -36.70 -17.11
CA GLU A 2 -38.27 -36.69 -17.89
C GLU A 2 -37.05 -36.62 -16.98
N VAL A 3 -35.88 -36.99 -17.50
CA VAL A 3 -34.62 -36.93 -16.75
C VAL A 3 -33.77 -35.81 -17.35
N HIS A 4 -33.44 -34.82 -16.54
CA HIS A 4 -32.81 -33.57 -17.00
C HIS A 4 -31.27 -33.60 -17.01
N PHE A 5 -30.67 -34.80 -16.93
CA PHE A 5 -29.22 -35.01 -16.98
C PHE A 5 -28.85 -36.14 -17.96
N PRO A 6 -27.62 -36.15 -18.52
CA PRO A 6 -27.18 -37.19 -19.45
C PRO A 6 -27.20 -38.60 -18.82
N MET A 7 -27.58 -39.60 -19.60
CA MET A 7 -27.44 -41.01 -19.21
C MET A 7 -26.03 -41.48 -19.52
N MET A 8 -25.28 -41.89 -18.50
CA MET A 8 -23.94 -42.44 -18.66
C MET A 8 -24.00 -43.95 -18.91
N LYS A 9 -23.03 -44.49 -19.64
CA LYS A 9 -22.83 -45.94 -19.76
C LYS A 9 -22.24 -46.51 -18.48
N PHE A 10 -22.30 -47.82 -18.31
CA PHE A 10 -21.75 -48.47 -17.11
C PHE A 10 -20.23 -48.24 -16.98
N GLU A 11 -19.50 -48.28 -18.10
CA GLU A 11 -18.05 -48.06 -18.14
C GLU A 11 -17.68 -46.63 -17.71
N GLU A 12 -18.51 -45.65 -18.06
CA GLU A 12 -18.36 -44.24 -17.70
C GLU A 12 -18.69 -44.02 -16.21
N ILE A 13 -19.69 -44.72 -15.67
CA ILE A 13 -20.04 -44.72 -14.24
C ILE A 13 -18.94 -45.40 -13.41
N ALA A 14 -18.42 -46.53 -13.86
CA ALA A 14 -17.33 -47.25 -13.18
C ALA A 14 -16.02 -46.46 -13.18
N GLY A 15 -15.73 -45.72 -14.27
CA GLY A 15 -14.63 -44.76 -14.33
C GLY A 15 -14.82 -43.62 -13.30
N PHE A 16 -15.98 -42.95 -13.33
CA PHE A 16 -16.32 -41.90 -12.37
C PHE A 16 -16.21 -42.37 -10.91
N LEU A 17 -16.75 -43.54 -10.55
CA LEU A 17 -16.64 -44.08 -9.19
C LEU A 17 -15.17 -44.42 -8.85
N GLY A 18 -14.38 -44.88 -9.82
CA GLY A 18 -12.95 -45.11 -9.70
C GLY A 18 -12.14 -43.86 -9.39
N ASP A 19 -12.52 -42.69 -9.92
CA ASP A 19 -11.89 -41.40 -9.60
C ASP A 19 -12.06 -41.01 -8.11
N PHE A 20 -13.14 -41.49 -7.46
CA PHE A 20 -13.36 -41.39 -6.01
C PHE A 20 -12.82 -42.60 -5.22
N GLY A 21 -12.06 -43.49 -5.88
CA GLY A 21 -11.45 -44.68 -5.27
C GLY A 21 -12.40 -45.86 -5.06
N ILE A 22 -13.65 -45.78 -5.55
CA ILE A 22 -14.67 -46.81 -5.37
C ILE A 22 -14.60 -47.79 -6.56
N GLN A 23 -14.08 -48.99 -6.33
CA GLN A 23 -14.17 -50.08 -7.31
C GLN A 23 -15.62 -50.58 -7.38
N PHE A 24 -16.21 -50.59 -8.59
CA PHE A 24 -17.62 -50.90 -8.78
C PHE A 24 -17.83 -51.70 -10.07
N THR A 25 -18.51 -52.85 -9.97
CA THR A 25 -18.71 -53.80 -11.06
C THR A 25 -20.15 -53.82 -11.59
N LEU A 26 -20.38 -54.57 -12.68
CA LEU A 26 -21.71 -54.67 -13.31
C LEU A 26 -22.73 -55.44 -12.45
N GLU A 27 -22.26 -56.21 -11.46
CA GLU A 27 -23.05 -56.95 -10.48
C GLU A 27 -23.43 -56.06 -9.28
N ASP A 28 -22.57 -55.09 -8.93
CA ASP A 28 -22.81 -54.14 -7.84
C ASP A 28 -24.03 -53.22 -8.08
N LEU A 29 -24.42 -53.01 -9.35
CA LEU A 29 -25.65 -52.30 -9.72
C LEU A 29 -26.95 -52.89 -9.13
N ILE A 30 -26.92 -54.16 -8.70
CA ILE A 30 -28.05 -54.84 -8.04
C ILE A 30 -27.71 -55.29 -6.60
N ASN A 31 -26.55 -54.91 -6.07
CA ASN A 31 -26.15 -55.21 -4.71
C ASN A 31 -26.52 -54.05 -3.76
N PRO A 32 -27.43 -54.24 -2.79
CA PRO A 32 -27.76 -53.21 -1.80
C PRO A 32 -26.54 -52.69 -1.04
N HIS A 33 -25.55 -53.54 -0.75
CA HIS A 33 -24.36 -53.17 0.01
C HIS A 33 -23.47 -52.21 -0.78
N SER A 34 -23.17 -52.53 -2.05
CA SER A 34 -22.32 -51.69 -2.90
C SER A 34 -22.99 -50.35 -3.25
N MET A 35 -24.30 -50.36 -3.53
CA MET A 35 -25.07 -49.13 -3.70
C MET A 35 -25.09 -48.27 -2.42
N ARG A 36 -25.16 -48.91 -1.24
CA ARG A 36 -25.06 -48.22 0.05
C ARG A 36 -23.68 -47.60 0.27
N MET A 37 -22.59 -48.33 0.00
CA MET A 37 -21.22 -47.82 0.13
C MET A 37 -20.97 -46.58 -0.73
N VAL A 38 -21.44 -46.56 -1.98
CA VAL A 38 -21.38 -45.38 -2.85
C VAL A 38 -22.07 -44.18 -2.20
N PHE A 39 -23.31 -44.38 -1.74
CA PHE A 39 -24.09 -43.29 -1.16
C PHE A 39 -23.58 -42.80 0.20
N ASP A 40 -23.00 -43.67 1.04
CA ASP A 40 -22.34 -43.27 2.29
C ASP A 40 -21.08 -42.42 1.99
N HIS A 41 -20.27 -42.80 0.98
CA HIS A 41 -19.10 -42.03 0.57
C HIS A 41 -19.49 -40.62 0.08
N PHE A 42 -20.48 -40.51 -0.80
CA PHE A 42 -20.93 -39.19 -1.28
C PHE A 42 -21.69 -38.39 -0.20
N ALA A 43 -22.34 -39.03 0.76
CA ALA A 43 -22.88 -38.36 1.95
C ALA A 43 -21.76 -37.75 2.80
N ASP A 44 -20.64 -38.43 2.98
CA ASP A 44 -19.49 -37.87 3.67
C ASP A 44 -18.85 -36.72 2.88
N LEU A 45 -18.50 -36.94 1.61
CA LEU A 45 -17.86 -35.96 0.72
C LEU A 45 -18.63 -34.63 0.60
N PHE A 46 -19.96 -34.66 0.65
CA PHE A 46 -20.80 -33.47 0.49
C PHE A 46 -21.28 -32.84 1.80
N PHE A 47 -21.32 -33.57 2.93
CA PHE A 47 -21.91 -33.08 4.18
C PHE A 47 -21.07 -33.34 5.45
N GLY A 48 -19.84 -33.88 5.33
CA GLY A 48 -19.07 -34.37 6.47
C GLY A 48 -19.83 -35.45 7.27
N ALA A 49 -20.61 -36.27 6.56
CA ALA A 49 -21.57 -37.20 7.14
C ALA A 49 -20.99 -38.54 7.63
N ASN A 50 -19.67 -38.66 7.80
CA ASN A 50 -19.03 -39.74 8.55
C ASN A 50 -19.87 -40.14 9.78
N ARG A 51 -20.25 -41.44 9.85
CA ARG A 51 -21.02 -42.02 10.97
C ARG A 51 -20.41 -41.59 12.32
N THR A 52 -19.10 -41.66 12.42
CA THR A 52 -18.27 -41.28 13.58
C THR A 52 -18.34 -39.79 13.96
N PHE A 53 -18.24 -38.88 12.98
CA PHE A 53 -18.21 -37.44 13.25
C PHE A 53 -19.58 -36.91 13.71
N LYS A 54 -20.66 -37.46 13.14
CA LYS A 54 -22.03 -37.14 13.57
C LYS A 54 -22.44 -37.84 14.87
N GLN A 55 -21.79 -38.94 15.26
CA GLN A 55 -21.96 -39.52 16.60
C GLN A 55 -21.39 -38.60 17.69
N GLN A 56 -20.30 -37.88 17.41
CA GLN A 56 -19.75 -36.84 18.31
C GLN A 56 -20.56 -35.53 18.34
N GLN A 57 -21.44 -35.29 17.36
CA GLN A 57 -22.33 -34.11 17.30
C GLN A 57 -23.82 -34.47 17.43
N GLN A 58 -24.15 -35.58 18.11
CA GLN A 58 -25.54 -35.78 18.54
C GLN A 58 -25.91 -34.66 19.55
N PRO A 59 -27.08 -34.00 19.41
CA PRO A 59 -27.57 -33.10 20.44
C PRO A 59 -27.83 -33.92 21.71
N THR A 60 -27.20 -33.56 22.83
CA THR A 60 -27.23 -34.37 24.05
C THR A 60 -28.68 -34.58 24.51
N PHE A 61 -29.12 -35.85 24.61
CA PHE A 61 -30.53 -36.20 24.83
C PHE A 61 -31.09 -35.91 26.25
N ASN A 62 -30.34 -35.14 27.06
CA ASN A 62 -30.70 -34.68 28.40
C ASN A 62 -32.03 -33.90 28.50
N ASN A 63 -32.62 -33.51 27.36
CA ASN A 63 -33.91 -32.82 27.27
C ASN A 63 -35.09 -33.73 26.86
N LEU A 64 -34.88 -35.05 26.68
CA LEU A 64 -35.99 -36.01 26.53
C LEU A 64 -36.63 -36.33 27.88
N VAL A 65 -37.95 -36.48 27.89
CA VAL A 65 -38.77 -36.69 29.10
C VAL A 65 -38.53 -38.06 29.76
N THR A 66 -37.91 -39.00 29.05
CA THR A 66 -37.56 -40.34 29.53
C THR A 66 -36.11 -40.70 29.17
N PRO A 67 -35.14 -40.51 30.09
CA PRO A 67 -33.73 -40.83 29.84
C PRO A 67 -33.48 -42.30 29.46
N ASP A 68 -34.23 -43.22 30.05
CA ASP A 68 -34.06 -44.68 29.94
C ASP A 68 -34.29 -45.26 28.52
N LEU A 69 -34.68 -44.44 27.53
CA LEU A 69 -34.77 -44.83 26.12
C LEU A 69 -33.65 -44.23 25.24
N GLY A 70 -32.69 -43.48 25.80
CA GLY A 70 -31.61 -42.87 25.02
C GLY A 70 -30.76 -43.90 24.25
N GLU A 71 -30.37 -44.99 24.92
CA GLU A 71 -29.55 -46.07 24.34
C GLU A 71 -30.23 -46.76 23.14
N LEU A 72 -31.57 -46.90 23.18
CA LEU A 72 -32.36 -47.55 22.12
C LEU A 72 -32.30 -46.82 20.76
N HIS A 73 -31.84 -45.56 20.75
CA HIS A 73 -31.79 -44.73 19.56
C HIS A 73 -30.37 -44.34 19.13
N GLU A 74 -29.34 -44.73 19.90
CA GLU A 74 -27.94 -44.31 19.65
C GLU A 74 -27.43 -44.72 18.26
N GLU A 75 -27.75 -45.93 17.79
CA GLU A 75 -27.42 -46.38 16.42
C GLU A 75 -28.43 -45.88 15.37
N ALA A 76 -29.71 -45.75 15.73
CA ALA A 76 -30.78 -45.38 14.81
C ALA A 76 -30.66 -43.92 14.33
N ILE A 77 -30.22 -43.00 15.19
CA ILE A 77 -30.15 -41.56 14.86
C ILE A 77 -29.03 -41.23 13.85
N PRO A 78 -27.79 -41.74 13.97
CA PRO A 78 -26.77 -41.63 12.92
C PRO A 78 -27.26 -42.20 11.59
N GLU A 79 -27.91 -43.37 11.62
CA GLU A 79 -28.44 -44.04 10.43
C GLU A 79 -29.52 -43.21 9.72
N ILE A 80 -30.51 -42.70 10.46
CA ILE A 80 -31.54 -41.76 9.95
C ILE A 80 -30.89 -40.48 9.41
N THR A 81 -29.81 -40.00 10.04
CA THR A 81 -29.12 -38.78 9.63
C THR A 81 -28.33 -38.98 8.33
N VAL A 82 -27.69 -40.14 8.15
CA VAL A 82 -27.01 -40.53 6.91
C VAL A 82 -28.04 -40.74 5.79
N LEU A 83 -29.12 -41.47 6.03
CA LEU A 83 -30.23 -41.62 5.08
C LEU A 83 -30.86 -40.27 4.70
N SER A 84 -31.00 -39.33 5.66
CA SER A 84 -31.45 -37.96 5.38
C SER A 84 -30.47 -37.18 4.49
N SER A 85 -29.16 -37.32 4.70
CA SER A 85 -28.13 -36.79 3.80
C SER A 85 -28.25 -37.40 2.39
N ILE A 86 -28.40 -38.72 2.28
CA ILE A 86 -28.52 -39.41 0.98
C ILE A 86 -29.80 -38.98 0.23
N MET A 87 -30.93 -38.85 0.92
CA MET A 87 -32.17 -38.33 0.32
C MET A 87 -32.01 -36.87 -0.17
N LYS A 88 -31.22 -36.04 0.53
CA LYS A 88 -30.87 -34.68 0.07
C LYS A 88 -29.96 -34.71 -1.16
N ILE A 89 -29.05 -35.67 -1.30
CA ILE A 89 -28.27 -35.88 -2.53
C ILE A 89 -29.20 -36.20 -3.69
N GLY A 90 -30.13 -37.15 -3.53
CA GLY A 90 -31.07 -37.51 -4.58
C GLY A 90 -31.93 -36.34 -5.05
N ALA A 91 -32.37 -35.48 -4.13
CA ALA A 91 -33.08 -34.26 -4.46
C ALA A 91 -32.19 -33.21 -5.17
N ALA A 92 -30.97 -32.97 -4.69
CA ALA A 92 -30.03 -32.01 -5.27
C ALA A 92 -29.52 -32.42 -6.66
N ALA A 93 -29.35 -33.72 -6.89
CA ALA A 93 -29.04 -34.32 -8.19
C ALA A 93 -30.27 -34.47 -9.12
N MET A 94 -31.44 -33.95 -8.73
CA MET A 94 -32.70 -33.99 -9.48
C MET A 94 -33.14 -35.40 -9.91
N ILE A 95 -32.89 -36.41 -9.06
CA ILE A 95 -33.19 -37.81 -9.35
C ILE A 95 -34.70 -38.07 -9.14
N PRO A 96 -35.46 -38.46 -10.20
CA PRO A 96 -36.92 -38.49 -10.13
C PRO A 96 -37.44 -39.63 -9.23
N ASN A 97 -38.19 -39.23 -8.21
CA ASN A 97 -38.78 -40.12 -7.19
C ASN A 97 -37.74 -40.99 -6.47
N PHE A 98 -36.55 -40.45 -6.17
CA PHE A 98 -35.53 -41.13 -5.37
C PHE A 98 -36.05 -41.49 -3.97
N SER A 99 -35.65 -42.66 -3.46
CA SER A 99 -36.19 -43.26 -2.23
C SER A 99 -35.22 -44.26 -1.59
N VAL A 100 -35.43 -44.59 -0.31
CA VAL A 100 -34.61 -45.59 0.40
C VAL A 100 -34.63 -46.98 -0.28
N ARG A 101 -35.72 -47.33 -0.99
CA ARG A 101 -35.81 -48.57 -1.79
C ARG A 101 -34.71 -48.66 -2.84
N ASP A 102 -34.24 -47.53 -3.37
CA ASP A 102 -33.21 -47.51 -4.41
C ASP A 102 -31.81 -47.88 -3.89
N ILE A 103 -31.67 -47.96 -2.56
CA ILE A 103 -30.47 -48.40 -1.86
C ILE A 103 -30.69 -49.83 -1.34
N THR A 104 -31.86 -50.12 -0.76
CA THR A 104 -32.13 -51.43 -0.12
C THR A 104 -32.58 -52.53 -1.09
N ASN A 105 -33.08 -52.18 -2.27
CA ASN A 105 -33.47 -53.10 -3.35
C ASN A 105 -33.22 -52.46 -4.73
N PRO A 106 -31.95 -52.30 -5.14
CA PRO A 106 -31.57 -51.55 -6.33
C PRO A 106 -31.87 -52.31 -7.64
N GLU A 107 -32.57 -51.65 -8.56
CA GLU A 107 -32.93 -52.22 -9.86
C GLU A 107 -31.98 -51.73 -10.95
N LYS A 108 -31.22 -52.64 -11.60
CA LYS A 108 -30.08 -52.33 -12.51
C LYS A 108 -30.25 -51.10 -13.43
N LYS A 109 -31.39 -50.97 -14.12
CA LYS A 109 -31.65 -49.82 -15.02
C LYS A 109 -31.78 -48.49 -14.24
N ARG A 110 -32.44 -48.53 -13.09
CA ARG A 110 -32.67 -47.40 -12.19
C ARG A 110 -31.38 -47.02 -11.46
N SER A 111 -30.56 -47.99 -11.04
CA SER A 111 -29.22 -47.75 -10.50
C SER A 111 -28.34 -46.95 -11.48
N ILE A 112 -28.35 -47.30 -12.77
CA ILE A 112 -27.63 -46.55 -13.82
C ILE A 112 -28.13 -45.09 -13.93
N THR A 113 -29.45 -44.86 -13.96
CA THR A 113 -30.02 -43.49 -13.94
C THR A 113 -29.60 -42.71 -12.69
N ILE A 114 -29.64 -43.36 -11.52
CA ILE A 114 -29.33 -42.74 -10.23
C ILE A 114 -27.85 -42.33 -10.17
N LEU A 115 -26.94 -43.23 -10.55
CA LEU A 115 -25.51 -42.97 -10.57
C LEU A 115 -25.11 -41.94 -11.65
N SER A 116 -25.82 -41.90 -12.79
CA SER A 116 -25.64 -40.83 -13.80
C SER A 116 -25.99 -39.45 -13.25
N GLY A 117 -27.10 -39.34 -12.50
CA GLY A 117 -27.52 -38.09 -11.86
C GLY A 117 -26.54 -37.64 -10.77
N LEU A 118 -26.08 -38.58 -9.95
CA LEU A 118 -25.03 -38.36 -8.94
C LEU A 118 -23.73 -37.85 -9.57
N ALA A 119 -23.24 -38.50 -10.62
CA ALA A 119 -22.03 -38.09 -11.33
C ALA A 119 -22.16 -36.69 -11.95
N ASN A 120 -23.28 -36.41 -12.62
CA ASN A 120 -23.59 -35.08 -13.17
C ASN A 120 -23.62 -33.99 -12.07
N PHE A 121 -24.18 -34.29 -10.90
CA PHE A 121 -24.17 -33.39 -9.75
C PHE A 121 -22.76 -33.14 -9.20
N SER A 122 -21.94 -34.18 -9.07
CA SER A 122 -20.54 -34.07 -8.65
C SER A 122 -19.73 -33.20 -9.61
N MET A 123 -19.81 -33.47 -10.92
CA MET A 123 -19.12 -32.67 -11.93
C MET A 123 -19.56 -31.19 -11.94
N PHE A 124 -20.85 -30.93 -11.72
CA PHE A 124 -21.37 -29.55 -11.59
C PHE A 124 -20.84 -28.84 -10.34
N ARG A 125 -20.87 -29.52 -9.17
CA ARG A 125 -20.28 -29.02 -7.91
C ARG A 125 -18.81 -28.66 -8.10
N ASP A 126 -18.04 -29.57 -8.69
CA ASP A 126 -16.59 -29.45 -8.77
C ASP A 126 -16.16 -28.40 -9.82
N GLY A 127 -16.96 -28.20 -10.88
CA GLY A 127 -16.82 -27.06 -11.78
C GLY A 127 -17.16 -25.70 -11.16
N LEU A 128 -18.02 -25.66 -10.14
CA LEU A 128 -18.39 -24.45 -9.40
C LEU A 128 -17.45 -24.15 -8.22
N LEU A 129 -16.78 -25.18 -7.68
CA LEU A 129 -15.93 -25.10 -6.49
C LEU A 129 -14.80 -24.05 -6.56
N PRO A 130 -14.08 -23.84 -7.69
CA PRO A 130 -13.07 -22.78 -7.80
C PRO A 130 -13.66 -21.38 -7.64
N SER A 131 -14.85 -21.14 -8.21
CA SER A 131 -15.56 -19.86 -8.11
C SER A 131 -16.03 -19.59 -6.68
N ILE A 132 -16.52 -20.62 -5.99
CA ILE A 132 -16.88 -20.54 -4.57
C ILE A 132 -15.63 -20.24 -3.73
N HIS A 133 -14.52 -20.97 -3.96
CA HIS A 133 -13.26 -20.75 -3.24
C HIS A 133 -12.74 -19.32 -3.45
N GLN A 134 -12.80 -18.77 -4.67
CA GLN A 134 -12.40 -17.37 -4.93
C GLN A 134 -13.22 -16.37 -4.11
N VAL A 135 -14.54 -16.58 -4.01
CA VAL A 135 -15.44 -15.74 -3.19
C VAL A 135 -15.15 -15.91 -1.70
N MET A 136 -14.87 -17.12 -1.23
CA MET A 136 -14.50 -17.38 0.18
C MET A 136 -13.17 -16.70 0.54
N THR A 137 -12.10 -16.90 -0.24
CA THR A 137 -10.81 -16.22 -0.03
C THR A 137 -10.94 -14.70 -0.04
N SER A 138 -11.71 -14.14 -0.99
CA SER A 138 -11.97 -12.70 -1.03
C SER A 138 -12.77 -12.20 0.18
N THR A 139 -13.71 -13.01 0.69
CA THR A 139 -14.48 -12.69 1.90
C THR A 139 -13.59 -12.70 3.15
N ASP A 140 -12.69 -13.68 3.27
CA ASP A 140 -11.75 -13.75 4.39
C ASP A 140 -10.68 -12.65 4.32
N GLU A 141 -10.19 -12.27 3.13
CA GLU A 141 -9.35 -11.09 2.95
C GLU A 141 -10.04 -9.78 3.37
N ILE A 142 -11.34 -9.63 3.07
CA ILE A 142 -12.12 -8.47 3.52
C ILE A 142 -12.30 -8.51 5.05
N ARG A 143 -12.43 -9.71 5.63
CA ARG A 143 -12.57 -9.92 7.07
C ARG A 143 -11.28 -9.62 7.84
N THR A 144 -10.10 -10.00 7.34
CA THR A 144 -8.81 -9.65 7.95
C THR A 144 -8.55 -8.15 7.87
N LYS A 145 -8.69 -7.54 6.69
CA LYS A 145 -8.53 -6.08 6.50
C LYS A 145 -9.48 -5.27 7.39
N LYS A 146 -10.71 -5.76 7.61
CA LYS A 146 -11.66 -5.15 8.57
C LYS A 146 -11.21 -5.28 10.03
N ALA A 147 -10.59 -6.39 10.43
CA ALA A 147 -10.06 -6.57 11.78
C ALA A 147 -8.81 -5.69 12.01
N GLU A 148 -7.90 -5.65 11.05
CA GLU A 148 -6.70 -4.80 11.06
C GLU A 148 -7.07 -3.32 11.20
N GLY A 149 -7.98 -2.82 10.35
CA GLY A 149 -8.47 -1.44 10.44
C GLY A 149 -9.21 -1.13 11.76
N ALA A 150 -9.89 -2.11 12.37
CA ALA A 150 -10.50 -1.91 13.68
C ALA A 150 -9.46 -1.75 14.82
N ILE A 151 -8.35 -2.49 14.74
CA ILE A 151 -7.22 -2.37 15.68
C ILE A 151 -6.54 -1.01 15.52
N GLU A 152 -6.29 -0.57 14.27
CA GLU A 152 -5.72 0.76 13.99
C GLU A 152 -6.62 1.89 14.50
N VAL A 153 -7.94 1.80 14.29
CA VAL A 153 -8.91 2.78 14.82
C VAL A 153 -8.94 2.81 16.35
N SER A 154 -8.72 1.69 17.05
CA SER A 154 -8.58 1.71 18.53
C SER A 154 -7.31 2.47 18.94
N LYS A 155 -6.16 2.09 18.37
CA LYS A 155 -4.86 2.70 18.64
C LYS A 155 -4.85 4.21 18.37
N LEU A 156 -5.47 4.66 17.28
CA LEU A 156 -5.58 6.09 16.96
C LEU A 156 -6.50 6.84 17.94
N LYS A 157 -7.58 6.23 18.44
CA LYS A 157 -8.42 6.81 19.49
C LYS A 157 -7.69 6.91 20.83
N GLU A 158 -6.92 5.89 21.20
CA GLU A 158 -6.09 5.89 22.40
C GLU A 158 -5.03 7.01 22.34
N GLN A 159 -4.36 7.17 21.20
CA GLN A 159 -3.42 8.26 20.96
C GLN A 159 -4.08 9.65 20.99
N LEU A 160 -5.27 9.80 20.38
CA LEU A 160 -6.04 11.05 20.42
C LEU A 160 -6.45 11.41 21.86
N ASN A 161 -6.97 10.45 22.62
CA ASN A 161 -7.35 10.63 24.02
C ASN A 161 -6.14 11.05 24.89
N ALA A 162 -4.97 10.44 24.67
CA ALA A 162 -3.74 10.81 25.37
C ALA A 162 -3.28 12.24 25.03
N LEU A 163 -3.37 12.65 23.76
CA LEU A 163 -3.04 14.01 23.32
C LEU A 163 -4.05 15.05 23.83
N GLU A 164 -5.34 14.74 23.88
CA GLU A 164 -6.35 15.60 24.50
C GLU A 164 -6.14 15.74 26.00
N PHE A 165 -5.87 14.65 26.71
CA PHE A 165 -5.58 14.66 28.14
C PHE A 165 -4.35 15.51 28.45
N LYS A 166 -3.26 15.31 27.68
CA LYS A 166 -2.05 16.12 27.80
C LYS A 166 -2.34 17.61 27.52
N ARG A 167 -3.07 17.95 26.46
CA ARG A 167 -3.47 19.34 26.17
C ARG A 167 -4.29 19.96 27.32
N ARG A 168 -5.20 19.21 27.94
CA ARG A 168 -5.98 19.69 29.10
C ARG A 168 -5.12 19.95 30.35
N GLN A 169 -3.99 19.26 30.50
CA GLN A 169 -3.01 19.56 31.56
C GLN A 169 -2.10 20.75 31.22
N GLU A 170 -1.70 20.89 29.96
CA GLU A 170 -0.80 21.98 29.52
C GLU A 170 -1.54 23.33 29.38
N GLN A 171 -2.82 23.34 29.00
CA GLN A 171 -3.62 24.56 28.80
C GLN A 171 -3.61 25.54 29.99
N PRO A 172 -3.86 25.15 31.26
CA PRO A 172 -3.80 26.07 32.40
C PRO A 172 -2.37 26.54 32.72
N ILE A 173 -1.35 25.72 32.40
CA ILE A 173 0.06 26.11 32.58
C ILE A 173 0.43 27.21 31.57
N ILE A 174 0.03 27.04 30.30
CA ILE A 174 0.21 28.05 29.25
C ILE A 174 -0.51 29.35 29.63
N GLN A 175 -1.76 29.28 30.05
CA GLN A 175 -2.52 30.46 30.50
C GLN A 175 -1.83 31.17 31.68
N SER A 176 -1.37 30.43 32.69
CA SER A 176 -0.65 31.03 33.81
C SER A 176 0.68 31.66 33.41
N LEU A 177 1.35 31.16 32.36
CA LEU A 177 2.58 31.75 31.83
C LEU A 177 2.29 32.99 30.96
N ASP A 178 1.23 32.98 30.16
CA ASP A 178 0.77 34.13 29.39
C ASP A 178 0.35 35.29 30.33
N ASP A 179 -0.38 34.99 31.41
CA ASP A 179 -0.76 35.96 32.45
C ASP A 179 0.47 36.56 33.15
N GLN A 180 1.45 35.73 33.53
CA GLN A 180 2.71 36.18 34.12
C GLN A 180 3.54 37.03 33.16
N LEU A 181 3.62 36.64 31.89
CA LEU A 181 4.35 37.36 30.85
C LEU A 181 3.68 38.71 30.53
N SER A 182 2.35 38.76 30.52
CA SER A 182 1.56 39.99 30.40
C SER A 182 1.86 40.95 31.56
N ALA A 183 1.77 40.47 32.81
CA ALA A 183 2.07 41.27 34.00
C ALA A 183 3.52 41.79 34.00
N ALA A 184 4.51 40.93 33.72
CA ALA A 184 5.92 41.31 33.62
C ALA A 184 6.18 42.32 32.50
N THR A 185 5.48 42.20 31.36
CA THR A 185 5.58 43.18 30.25
C THR A 185 5.01 44.53 30.65
N THR A 186 3.85 44.57 31.35
CA THR A 186 3.28 45.82 31.88
C THR A 186 4.21 46.49 32.88
N GLU A 187 4.81 45.72 33.80
CA GLU A 187 5.74 46.25 34.79
C GLU A 187 7.05 46.75 34.15
N MET A 188 7.58 46.06 33.14
CA MET A 188 8.75 46.51 32.38
C MET A 188 8.48 47.85 31.66
N VAL A 189 7.28 48.05 31.11
CA VAL A 189 6.87 49.34 30.51
C VAL A 189 6.80 50.43 31.59
N ARG A 190 6.16 50.14 32.73
CA ARG A 190 6.03 51.07 33.87
C ARG A 190 7.40 51.55 34.38
N LEU A 191 8.32 50.61 34.62
CA LEU A 191 9.68 50.90 35.08
C LEU A 191 10.49 51.69 34.04
N ASN A 192 10.31 51.43 32.74
CA ASN A 192 10.95 52.20 31.67
C ASN A 192 10.42 53.64 31.59
N GLU A 193 9.11 53.85 31.81
CA GLU A 193 8.53 55.21 31.91
C GLU A 193 9.08 55.97 33.13
N GLU A 194 9.19 55.32 34.29
CA GLU A 194 9.82 55.89 35.49
C GLU A 194 11.30 56.20 35.28
N GLN A 195 12.05 55.32 34.61
CA GLN A 195 13.46 55.53 34.27
C GLN A 195 13.64 56.74 33.33
N LEU A 196 12.76 56.90 32.34
CA LEU A 196 12.78 58.06 31.42
C LEU A 196 12.44 59.36 32.16
N ALA A 197 11.46 59.34 33.07
CA ALA A 197 11.13 60.50 33.90
C ALA A 197 12.30 60.89 34.84
N ALA A 198 12.89 59.92 35.53
CA ALA A 198 14.05 60.14 36.40
C ALA A 198 15.27 60.67 35.61
N PHE A 199 15.51 60.14 34.40
CA PHE A 199 16.57 60.63 33.53
C PHE A 199 16.31 62.07 33.05
N SER A 200 15.05 62.46 32.80
CA SER A 200 14.71 63.86 32.50
C SER A 200 15.05 64.77 33.68
N VAL A 201 14.60 64.43 34.89
CA VAL A 201 14.87 65.22 36.10
C VAL A 201 16.38 65.34 36.37
N ALA A 202 17.14 64.25 36.26
CA ALA A 202 18.58 64.25 36.46
C ALA A 202 19.32 65.14 35.44
N ASN A 203 18.84 65.22 34.19
CA ASN A 203 19.41 66.13 33.19
C ASN A 203 19.05 67.60 33.48
N ASP A 204 17.82 67.90 33.93
CA ASP A 204 17.42 69.25 34.34
C ASP A 204 18.21 69.74 35.57
N GLU A 205 18.46 68.87 36.55
CA GLU A 205 19.31 69.20 37.70
C GLU A 205 20.78 69.39 37.31
N LYS A 206 21.30 68.54 36.43
CA LYS A 206 22.65 68.71 35.85
C LYS A 206 22.77 70.02 35.07
N ALA A 207 21.73 70.43 34.33
CA ALA A 207 21.69 71.71 33.63
C ALA A 207 21.68 72.90 34.63
N LYS A 208 20.86 72.84 35.69
CA LYS A 208 20.85 73.83 36.78
C LYS A 208 22.21 73.91 37.48
N LEU A 209 22.86 72.78 37.75
CA LEU A 209 24.19 72.71 38.38
C LEU A 209 25.26 73.32 37.48
N ILE A 210 25.21 73.10 36.15
CA ILE A 210 26.10 73.74 35.18
C ILE A 210 25.87 75.27 35.18
N GLN A 211 24.62 75.74 35.14
CA GLN A 211 24.29 77.18 35.20
C GLN A 211 24.76 77.82 36.51
N MET A 212 24.51 77.20 37.66
CA MET A 212 25.01 77.66 38.97
C MET A 212 26.54 77.67 39.02
N THR A 213 27.21 76.66 38.45
CA THR A 213 28.67 76.62 38.37
C THR A 213 29.22 77.75 37.50
N GLN A 214 28.61 78.02 36.34
CA GLN A 214 28.95 79.14 35.45
C GLN A 214 28.70 80.51 36.13
N HIS A 215 27.61 80.65 36.87
CA HIS A 215 27.35 81.85 37.65
C HIS A 215 28.40 82.04 38.76
N LEU A 216 28.75 80.96 39.47
CA LEU A 216 29.76 80.97 40.54
C LEU A 216 31.16 81.27 40.01
N THR A 217 31.56 80.76 38.84
CA THR A 217 32.83 81.15 38.20
C THR A 217 32.80 82.59 37.69
N ASN A 218 31.68 83.08 37.16
CA ASN A 218 31.49 84.50 36.79
C ASN A 218 31.62 85.43 38.01
N VAL A 219 31.01 85.07 39.15
CA VAL A 219 31.15 85.81 40.42
C VAL A 219 32.58 85.74 40.96
N ARG A 220 33.24 84.57 40.94
CA ARG A 220 34.67 84.45 41.29
C ARG A 220 35.57 85.30 40.38
N PHE A 221 35.27 85.36 39.09
CA PHE A 221 35.98 86.21 38.13
C PHE A 221 35.79 87.70 38.45
N LYS A 222 34.56 88.15 38.73
CA LYS A 222 34.28 89.52 39.20
C LYS A 222 35.00 89.86 40.50
N ILE A 223 34.99 88.97 41.50
CA ILE A 223 35.72 89.14 42.77
C ILE A 223 37.23 89.22 42.52
N ASN A 224 37.79 88.38 41.65
CA ASN A 224 39.20 88.42 41.30
C ASN A 224 39.56 89.67 40.48
N GLY A 225 38.68 90.15 39.61
CA GLY A 225 38.81 91.43 38.92
C GLY A 225 38.87 92.60 39.90
N ALA A 226 37.89 92.70 40.82
CA ALA A 226 37.89 93.72 41.87
C ALA A 226 39.12 93.62 42.80
N ARG A 227 39.59 92.41 43.12
CA ARG A 227 40.85 92.20 43.86
C ARG A 227 42.08 92.67 43.07
N GLN A 228 42.14 92.39 41.77
CA GLN A 228 43.19 92.91 40.89
C GLN A 228 43.11 94.44 40.74
N GLU A 229 41.91 95.02 40.77
CA GLU A 229 41.70 96.47 40.71
C GLU A 229 42.14 97.14 42.01
N ILE A 230 41.79 96.59 43.18
CA ILE A 230 42.33 96.99 44.48
C ILE A 230 43.87 96.85 44.51
N ALA A 231 44.42 95.78 43.93
CA ALA A 231 45.87 95.58 43.84
C ALA A 231 46.53 96.59 42.88
N LYS A 232 45.92 96.91 41.73
CA LYS A 232 46.37 97.95 40.80
C LYS A 232 46.35 99.32 41.47
N LEU A 233 45.25 99.68 42.16
CA LEU A 233 45.12 100.94 42.89
C LEU A 233 46.17 101.08 44.00
N ARG A 234 46.52 99.99 44.68
CA ARG A 234 47.65 99.94 45.62
C ARG A 234 49.01 100.05 44.93
N ALA A 235 49.20 99.42 43.76
CA ALA A 235 50.44 99.50 42.98
C ALA A 235 50.65 100.86 42.29
N THR A 236 49.58 101.61 42.01
CA THR A 236 49.66 103.01 41.54
C THR A 236 50.01 104.00 42.64
N LEU A 237 50.11 103.57 43.91
CA LEU A 237 50.64 104.40 45.00
C LEU A 237 52.19 104.44 44.93
N VAL A 238 52.69 105.12 43.90
CA VAL A 238 54.10 105.48 43.67
C VAL A 238 55.07 104.30 43.43
N ALA A 239 55.22 103.93 42.15
CA ALA A 239 56.46 103.35 41.63
C ALA A 239 56.65 103.72 40.14
N ASP A 240 57.57 104.65 39.87
CA ASP A 240 58.22 104.96 38.58
C ASP A 240 57.36 105.02 37.27
N PRO A 241 57.04 106.22 36.76
CA PRO A 241 56.34 106.40 35.48
C PRO A 241 57.04 105.83 34.23
N ASP A 242 58.37 105.70 34.24
CA ASP A 242 59.15 105.25 33.07
C ASP A 242 59.38 103.73 33.06
N ALA A 243 59.22 103.06 34.19
CA ALA A 243 58.97 101.61 34.23
C ALA A 243 57.58 101.29 33.64
N LEU A 244 56.57 102.08 33.98
CA LEU A 244 55.19 101.87 33.51
C LEU A 244 55.06 102.00 31.98
N LYS A 245 55.75 102.97 31.34
CA LYS A 245 55.77 103.11 29.87
C LYS A 245 56.36 101.88 29.18
N ARG A 246 57.54 101.42 29.61
CA ARG A 246 58.19 100.21 29.05
C ARG A 246 57.30 98.98 29.18
N LEU A 247 56.66 98.80 30.34
CA LEU A 247 55.71 97.71 30.56
C LEU A 247 54.47 97.85 29.66
N VAL A 248 53.93 99.05 29.46
CA VAL A 248 52.78 99.28 28.55
C VAL A 248 53.12 98.91 27.11
N ASP A 249 54.31 99.26 26.61
CA ASP A 249 54.71 98.93 25.24
C ASP A 249 55.10 97.45 25.06
N GLU A 250 55.72 96.82 26.07
CA GLU A 250 55.92 95.36 26.11
C GLU A 250 54.57 94.61 26.09
N LYS A 251 53.60 95.06 26.92
CA LYS A 251 52.26 94.43 26.98
C LYS A 251 51.42 94.74 25.75
N ARG A 252 51.65 95.84 25.03
CA ARG A 252 51.08 96.08 23.69
C ARG A 252 51.63 95.08 22.67
N ALA A 253 52.95 94.88 22.62
CA ALA A 253 53.57 93.89 21.73
C ALA A 253 53.08 92.46 22.02
N GLN A 254 52.97 92.10 23.30
CA GLN A 254 52.41 90.80 23.70
C GLN A 254 50.91 90.68 23.40
N MET A 255 50.12 91.73 23.58
CA MET A 255 48.68 91.73 23.23
C MET A 255 48.48 91.53 21.72
N GLU A 256 49.29 92.15 20.88
CA GLU A 256 49.19 92.00 19.42
C GLU A 256 49.70 90.62 18.96
N SER A 257 50.74 90.08 19.59
CA SER A 257 51.17 88.69 19.40
C SER A 257 50.09 87.67 19.80
N ILE A 258 49.39 87.91 20.93
CA ILE A 258 48.28 87.07 21.38
C ILE A 258 47.08 87.19 20.42
N ARG A 259 46.77 88.39 19.90
CA ARG A 259 45.74 88.58 18.87
C ARG A 259 46.04 87.83 17.59
N ALA A 260 47.29 87.87 17.11
CA ALA A 260 47.72 87.10 15.96
C ALA A 260 47.59 85.58 16.21
N SER A 261 47.93 85.11 17.42
CA SER A 261 47.75 83.71 17.82
C SER A 261 46.28 83.30 17.91
N ILE A 262 45.40 84.18 18.39
CA ILE A 262 43.94 83.94 18.45
C ILE A 262 43.37 83.85 17.04
N ALA A 263 43.66 84.82 16.16
CA ALA A 263 43.19 84.79 14.78
C ALA A 263 43.71 83.57 13.98
N GLN A 264 44.91 83.08 14.31
CA GLN A 264 45.43 81.82 13.76
C GLN A 264 44.65 80.61 14.27
N GLU A 265 44.31 80.55 15.56
CA GLU A 265 43.61 79.39 16.14
C GLU A 265 42.10 79.41 15.83
N GLU A 266 41.46 80.58 15.71
CA GLU A 266 40.10 80.74 15.19
C GLU A 266 40.00 80.25 13.73
N LYS A 267 40.99 80.57 12.89
CA LYS A 267 41.11 80.05 11.53
C LYS A 267 41.28 78.53 11.52
N ARG A 268 42.06 77.98 12.45
CA ARG A 268 42.28 76.54 12.61
C ARG A 268 41.04 75.81 13.14
N GLU A 269 40.26 76.43 14.02
CA GLU A 269 38.96 75.95 14.48
C GLU A 269 37.96 75.93 13.32
N ALA A 270 37.90 76.97 12.49
CA ALA A 270 37.06 76.99 11.29
C ALA A 270 37.45 75.88 10.28
N GLU A 271 38.75 75.64 10.08
CA GLU A 271 39.26 74.54 9.24
C GLU A 271 38.91 73.15 9.83
N LEU A 272 39.04 72.97 11.15
CA LEU A 272 38.65 71.74 11.85
C LEU A 272 37.14 71.50 11.83
N SER A 273 36.33 72.54 12.01
CA SER A 273 34.86 72.49 11.96
C SER A 273 34.37 72.14 10.56
N ALA A 274 34.96 72.74 9.51
CA ALA A 274 34.70 72.35 8.13
C ALA A 274 35.10 70.88 7.85
N SER A 275 36.25 70.44 8.36
CA SER A 275 36.68 69.04 8.27
C SER A 275 35.68 68.10 8.95
N GLN A 276 35.27 68.39 10.19
CA GLN A 276 34.27 67.62 10.93
C GLN A 276 32.93 67.55 10.18
N ALA A 277 32.46 68.66 9.62
CA ALA A 277 31.24 68.69 8.81
C ALA A 277 31.35 67.81 7.56
N THR A 278 32.51 67.76 6.90
CA THR A 278 32.73 66.82 5.77
C THR A 278 32.79 65.36 6.22
N LEU A 279 33.42 65.05 7.35
CA LEU A 279 33.46 63.70 7.92
C LEU A 279 32.06 63.21 8.31
N SER A 280 31.26 64.03 8.99
CA SER A 280 29.86 63.70 9.32
C SER A 280 28.96 63.55 8.08
N ARG A 281 29.34 64.13 6.93
CA ARG A 281 28.67 63.85 5.64
C ARG A 281 29.09 62.49 5.08
N VAL A 282 30.39 62.18 5.09
CA VAL A 282 30.92 60.88 4.65
C VAL A 282 30.35 59.73 5.50
N GLU A 283 30.26 59.91 6.81
CA GLU A 283 29.61 58.95 7.73
C GLU A 283 28.16 58.66 7.33
N LYS A 284 27.37 59.69 7.04
CA LYS A 284 25.96 59.53 6.60
C LYS A 284 25.84 58.83 5.25
N GLU A 285 26.75 59.08 4.30
CA GLU A 285 26.77 58.32 3.04
C GLU A 285 27.24 56.87 3.23
N LEU A 286 28.18 56.61 4.14
CA LEU A 286 28.57 55.24 4.51
C LEU A 286 27.42 54.47 5.18
N GLN A 287 26.67 55.10 6.10
CA GLN A 287 25.50 54.50 6.73
C GLN A 287 24.40 54.16 5.71
N LYS A 288 24.17 55.00 4.69
CA LYS A 288 23.29 54.67 3.55
C LYS A 288 23.84 53.51 2.73
N GLY A 289 25.15 53.49 2.46
CA GLY A 289 25.83 52.42 1.73
C GLY A 289 25.71 51.05 2.43
N TYR A 290 25.81 51.03 3.76
CA TYR A 290 25.59 49.81 4.55
C TYR A 290 24.14 49.32 4.44
N LYS A 291 23.13 50.19 4.53
CA LYS A 291 21.72 49.81 4.34
C LYS A 291 21.47 49.25 2.94
N LEU A 292 22.01 49.89 1.89
CA LEU A 292 21.94 49.39 0.51
C LEU A 292 22.62 48.02 0.32
N LEU A 293 23.70 47.73 1.06
CA LEU A 293 24.33 46.41 1.08
C LEU A 293 23.46 45.35 1.80
N GLU A 294 22.79 45.73 2.89
CA GLU A 294 21.86 44.87 3.64
C GLU A 294 20.58 44.56 2.82
N ASP A 295 20.01 45.56 2.16
CA ASP A 295 18.92 45.42 1.18
C ASP A 295 19.34 44.49 0.01
N CYS A 296 20.55 44.65 -0.51
CA CYS A 296 21.08 43.75 -1.54
C CYS A 296 21.30 42.31 -1.02
N HIS A 297 21.72 42.15 0.24
CA HIS A 297 21.92 40.83 0.84
C HIS A 297 20.59 40.09 1.03
N THR A 298 19.58 40.77 1.59
CA THR A 298 18.22 40.21 1.76
C THR A 298 17.53 39.94 0.42
N ALA A 299 17.77 40.77 -0.60
CA ALA A 299 17.31 40.49 -1.97
C ALA A 299 17.99 39.24 -2.57
N ASP A 300 19.30 39.03 -2.35
CA ASP A 300 20.01 37.87 -2.88
C ASP A 300 19.68 36.55 -2.14
N THR A 301 19.49 36.58 -0.82
CA THR A 301 19.01 35.39 -0.08
C THR A 301 17.61 34.98 -0.56
N ARG A 302 16.68 35.94 -0.67
CA ARG A 302 15.35 35.71 -1.25
C ARG A 302 15.42 35.18 -2.68
N ARG A 303 16.30 35.74 -3.52
CA ARG A 303 16.57 35.27 -4.90
C ARG A 303 17.07 33.81 -4.93
N LYS A 304 18.00 33.45 -4.05
CA LYS A 304 18.53 32.08 -3.90
C LYS A 304 17.42 31.10 -3.49
N GLU A 305 16.53 31.50 -2.60
CA GLU A 305 15.40 30.69 -2.16
C GLU A 305 14.35 30.49 -3.27
N THR A 306 13.93 31.57 -3.95
CA THR A 306 13.04 31.46 -5.12
C THR A 306 13.66 30.61 -6.23
N LYS A 307 14.98 30.69 -6.44
CA LYS A 307 15.69 29.82 -7.39
C LYS A 307 15.70 28.34 -6.98
N ARG A 308 15.80 28.02 -5.67
CA ARG A 308 15.65 26.66 -5.15
C ARG A 308 14.21 26.15 -5.37
N GLY A 309 13.21 26.96 -5.02
CA GLY A 309 11.80 26.64 -5.23
C GLY A 309 11.46 26.37 -6.70
N ASN A 310 11.87 27.26 -7.61
CA ASN A 310 11.68 27.06 -9.06
C ASN A 310 12.39 25.80 -9.57
N LYS A 311 13.57 25.44 -9.04
CA LYS A 311 14.21 24.18 -9.44
C LYS A 311 13.40 22.98 -8.99
N ALA A 312 13.00 22.91 -7.72
CA ALA A 312 12.18 21.82 -7.19
C ALA A 312 10.84 21.68 -7.94
N ALA A 313 10.20 22.80 -8.29
CA ALA A 313 9.00 22.83 -9.12
C ALA A 313 9.25 22.31 -10.54
N SER A 314 10.38 22.65 -11.16
CA SER A 314 10.78 22.14 -12.48
C SER A 314 11.09 20.64 -12.45
N ASP A 315 11.80 20.17 -11.43
CA ASP A 315 12.17 18.76 -11.24
C ASP A 315 10.87 17.92 -11.03
N HIS A 316 9.91 18.41 -10.23
CA HIS A 316 8.58 17.79 -10.12
C HIS A 316 7.74 17.86 -11.41
N LEU A 317 7.87 18.92 -12.22
CA LEU A 317 7.20 19.01 -13.52
C LEU A 317 7.74 17.97 -14.50
N HIS A 318 9.05 17.78 -14.56
CA HIS A 318 9.67 16.74 -15.37
C HIS A 318 9.29 15.33 -14.89
N GLN A 319 9.27 15.10 -13.57
CA GLN A 319 8.79 13.83 -13.00
C GLN A 319 7.33 13.56 -13.38
N ARG A 320 6.44 14.56 -13.26
CA ARG A 320 5.04 14.43 -13.70
C ARG A 320 4.93 14.18 -15.19
N GLN A 321 5.71 14.86 -16.02
CA GLN A 321 5.69 14.67 -17.48
C GLN A 321 6.10 13.23 -17.86
N ALA A 322 7.12 12.67 -17.21
CA ALA A 322 7.52 11.27 -17.40
C ALA A 322 6.37 10.30 -17.04
N THR A 323 5.74 10.49 -15.87
CA THR A 323 4.59 9.65 -15.47
C THR A 323 3.37 9.82 -16.38
N LEU A 324 3.19 10.99 -17.02
CA LEU A 324 2.13 11.18 -18.01
C LEU A 324 2.43 10.38 -19.28
N THR A 325 3.66 10.42 -19.80
CA THR A 325 4.04 9.62 -20.98
C THR A 325 3.93 8.12 -20.72
N GLU A 326 4.34 7.63 -19.55
CA GLU A 326 4.18 6.22 -19.15
C GLU A 326 2.69 5.80 -19.15
N ARG A 327 1.80 6.64 -18.60
CA ARG A 327 0.35 6.37 -18.57
C ARG A 327 -0.32 6.51 -19.94
N GLU A 328 0.21 7.33 -20.84
CA GLU A 328 -0.26 7.41 -22.22
C GLU A 328 0.16 6.17 -23.03
N GLU A 329 1.36 5.64 -22.82
CA GLU A 329 1.80 4.37 -23.42
C GLU A 329 0.99 3.17 -22.87
N GLU A 330 0.77 3.10 -21.56
CA GLU A 330 -0.09 2.10 -20.91
C GLU A 330 -1.52 2.15 -21.46
N LYS A 331 -2.11 3.35 -21.56
CA LYS A 331 -3.43 3.57 -22.18
C LYS A 331 -3.47 3.08 -23.62
N GLN A 332 -2.48 3.42 -24.45
CA GLN A 332 -2.41 2.94 -25.84
C GLN A 332 -2.23 1.41 -25.92
N HIS A 333 -1.52 0.80 -24.98
CA HIS A 333 -1.35 -0.66 -24.91
C HIS A 333 -2.68 -1.34 -24.55
N LEU A 334 -3.39 -0.84 -23.53
CA LEU A 334 -4.71 -1.33 -23.14
C LEU A 334 -5.77 -1.13 -24.23
N GLN A 335 -5.74 -0.02 -24.96
CA GLN A 335 -6.61 0.21 -26.13
C GLN A 335 -6.35 -0.82 -27.24
N ARG A 336 -5.07 -1.14 -27.52
CA ARG A 336 -4.69 -2.21 -28.47
C ARG A 336 -5.18 -3.59 -28.01
N GLN A 337 -5.03 -3.93 -26.73
CA GLN A 337 -5.57 -5.18 -26.18
C GLN A 337 -7.09 -5.26 -26.29
N LEU A 338 -7.80 -4.16 -25.98
CA LEU A 338 -9.25 -4.07 -26.05
C LEU A 338 -9.74 -4.28 -27.50
N GLN A 339 -9.09 -3.66 -28.48
CA GLN A 339 -9.42 -3.85 -29.90
C GLN A 339 -9.21 -5.30 -30.34
N ILE A 340 -8.08 -5.93 -29.97
CA ILE A 340 -7.83 -7.36 -30.26
C ILE A 340 -8.91 -8.26 -29.62
N SER A 341 -9.39 -7.92 -28.42
CA SER A 341 -10.48 -8.64 -27.74
C SER A 341 -11.83 -8.44 -28.44
N GLN A 342 -12.12 -7.23 -28.91
CA GLN A 342 -13.30 -6.92 -29.72
C GLN A 342 -13.29 -7.66 -31.06
N ASP A 343 -12.16 -7.66 -31.78
CA ASP A 343 -12.01 -8.38 -33.04
C ASP A 343 -12.16 -9.90 -32.87
N LYS A 344 -11.60 -10.48 -31.80
CA LYS A 344 -11.82 -11.88 -31.43
C LYS A 344 -13.30 -12.16 -31.19
N ARG A 345 -13.99 -11.33 -30.40
CA ARG A 345 -15.44 -11.47 -30.14
C ARG A 345 -16.24 -11.41 -31.43
N ASN A 346 -15.98 -10.41 -32.28
CA ASN A 346 -16.67 -10.22 -33.56
C ASN A 346 -16.48 -11.42 -34.51
N ARG A 347 -15.28 -12.00 -34.55
CA ARG A 347 -15.00 -13.24 -35.31
C ARG A 347 -15.81 -14.42 -34.76
N PHE A 348 -15.82 -14.65 -33.45
CA PHE A 348 -16.63 -15.73 -32.85
C PHE A 348 -18.12 -15.55 -33.11
N THR A 349 -18.66 -14.34 -32.93
CA THR A 349 -20.06 -14.02 -33.26
C THR A 349 -20.37 -14.28 -34.74
N GLN A 350 -19.46 -13.94 -35.66
CA GLN A 350 -19.65 -14.21 -37.09
C GLN A 350 -19.57 -15.72 -37.43
N THR A 351 -18.70 -16.49 -36.78
CA THR A 351 -18.66 -17.96 -36.93
C THR A 351 -19.96 -18.60 -36.45
N ILE A 352 -20.39 -18.28 -35.22
CA ILE A 352 -21.65 -18.80 -34.64
C ILE A 352 -22.86 -18.44 -35.51
N ALA A 353 -22.90 -17.23 -36.08
CA ALA A 353 -23.95 -16.83 -37.01
C ALA A 353 -23.93 -17.62 -38.33
N ARG A 354 -22.75 -17.96 -38.86
CA ARG A 354 -22.62 -18.81 -40.06
C ARG A 354 -23.04 -20.26 -39.79
N GLU A 355 -22.57 -20.83 -38.68
CA GLU A 355 -22.92 -22.19 -38.25
C GLU A 355 -24.44 -22.29 -38.00
N LYS A 356 -25.02 -21.33 -37.27
CA LYS A 356 -26.47 -21.25 -37.07
C LYS A 356 -27.23 -21.19 -38.39
N ASN A 357 -26.87 -20.28 -39.30
CA ASN A 357 -27.53 -20.18 -40.61
C ASN A 357 -27.38 -21.47 -41.43
N SER A 358 -26.23 -22.14 -41.36
CA SER A 358 -26.01 -23.43 -42.02
C SER A 358 -26.90 -24.53 -41.44
N HIS A 359 -27.05 -24.59 -40.11
CA HIS A 359 -27.94 -25.54 -39.46
C HIS A 359 -29.42 -25.24 -39.75
N GLU A 360 -29.84 -23.97 -39.75
CA GLU A 360 -31.20 -23.57 -40.15
C GLU A 360 -31.51 -23.97 -41.60
N GLN A 361 -30.55 -23.82 -42.53
CA GLN A 361 -30.68 -24.30 -43.90
C GLN A 361 -30.76 -25.83 -43.98
N SER A 362 -29.93 -26.57 -43.25
CA SER A 362 -30.00 -28.04 -43.19
C SER A 362 -31.34 -28.53 -42.61
N ILE A 363 -31.83 -27.90 -41.54
CA ILE A 363 -33.15 -28.20 -40.95
C ILE A 363 -34.26 -27.90 -41.95
N ALA A 364 -34.20 -26.79 -42.70
CA ALA A 364 -35.19 -26.48 -43.73
C ALA A 364 -35.22 -27.54 -44.85
N VAL A 365 -34.06 -28.06 -45.27
CA VAL A 365 -33.98 -29.17 -46.24
C VAL A 365 -34.59 -30.45 -45.67
N PHE A 366 -34.23 -30.86 -44.44
CA PHE A 366 -34.81 -32.05 -43.81
C PHE A 366 -36.34 -31.93 -43.58
N VAL A 367 -36.85 -30.72 -43.31
CA VAL A 367 -38.30 -30.46 -43.20
C VAL A 367 -38.98 -30.61 -44.57
N GLN A 368 -38.37 -30.12 -45.65
CA GLN A 368 -38.88 -30.32 -47.01
C GLN A 368 -38.87 -31.80 -47.41
N GLU A 369 -37.74 -32.49 -47.20
CA GLU A 369 -37.58 -33.93 -47.48
C GLU A 369 -38.62 -34.77 -46.71
N ARG A 370 -38.75 -34.54 -45.40
CA ARG A 370 -39.80 -35.19 -44.58
C ARG A 370 -41.19 -34.91 -45.13
N SER A 371 -41.48 -33.68 -45.55
CA SER A 371 -42.80 -33.35 -46.13
C SER A 371 -43.07 -34.03 -47.48
N ALA A 372 -42.03 -34.31 -48.27
CA ALA A 372 -42.15 -35.08 -49.52
C ALA A 372 -42.36 -36.57 -49.24
N LEU A 373 -41.61 -37.15 -48.30
CA LEU A 373 -41.79 -38.53 -47.84
C LEU A 373 -43.17 -38.75 -47.18
N GLU A 374 -43.68 -37.77 -46.42
CA GLU A 374 -45.02 -37.84 -45.82
C GLU A 374 -46.12 -37.87 -46.91
N ARG A 375 -45.99 -37.07 -47.98
CA ARG A 375 -46.90 -37.13 -49.15
C ARG A 375 -46.81 -38.49 -49.85
N GLN A 376 -45.60 -38.94 -50.19
CA GLN A 376 -45.40 -40.25 -50.83
C GLN A 376 -45.95 -41.40 -49.98
N ARG A 377 -45.87 -41.31 -48.65
CA ARG A 377 -46.48 -42.25 -47.71
C ARG A 377 -48.01 -42.20 -47.73
N VAL A 378 -48.62 -41.03 -47.82
CA VAL A 378 -50.09 -40.90 -48.01
C VAL A 378 -50.51 -41.48 -49.36
N ASP A 379 -49.80 -41.16 -50.45
CA ASP A 379 -50.10 -41.63 -51.79
C ASP A 379 -49.97 -43.17 -51.91
N THR A 380 -48.95 -43.75 -51.27
CA THR A 380 -48.74 -45.21 -51.25
C THR A 380 -49.72 -45.94 -50.36
N VAL A 381 -50.18 -45.36 -49.24
CA VAL A 381 -51.30 -45.90 -48.46
C VAL A 381 -52.59 -45.88 -49.29
N ALA A 382 -52.93 -44.76 -49.93
CA ALA A 382 -54.10 -44.64 -50.81
C ALA A 382 -54.04 -45.53 -52.07
N LEU A 383 -52.84 -45.97 -52.48
CA LEU A 383 -52.64 -47.01 -53.50
C LEU A 383 -52.87 -48.42 -52.95
N LEU A 384 -52.35 -48.72 -51.76
CA LEU A 384 -52.53 -50.00 -51.07
C LEU A 384 -54.00 -50.25 -50.71
N ASP A 385 -54.72 -49.24 -50.21
CA ASP A 385 -56.15 -49.33 -49.90
C ASP A 385 -56.97 -49.68 -51.15
N ARG A 386 -56.63 -49.06 -52.30
CA ARG A 386 -57.26 -49.37 -53.59
C ARG A 386 -56.97 -50.80 -54.03
N HIS A 387 -55.72 -51.25 -53.97
CA HIS A 387 -55.37 -52.63 -54.30
C HIS A 387 -56.00 -53.66 -53.32
N CYS A 388 -56.25 -53.28 -52.07
CA CYS A 388 -57.01 -54.11 -51.13
C CYS A 388 -58.48 -54.23 -51.54
N LEU A 389 -59.12 -53.13 -51.96
CA LEU A 389 -60.48 -53.14 -52.50
C LEU A 389 -60.59 -53.93 -53.80
N GLU A 390 -59.67 -53.73 -54.76
CA GLU A 390 -59.57 -54.50 -56.01
C GLU A 390 -59.41 -56.00 -55.72
N LYS A 391 -58.50 -56.37 -54.81
CA LYS A 391 -58.31 -57.76 -54.36
C LYS A 391 -59.58 -58.33 -53.72
N GLN A 392 -60.30 -57.54 -52.91
CA GLN A 392 -61.54 -57.99 -52.28
C GLN A 392 -62.66 -58.21 -53.31
N GLN A 393 -62.76 -57.36 -54.34
CA GLN A 393 -63.69 -57.54 -55.46
C GLN A 393 -63.36 -58.79 -56.27
N ILE A 394 -62.10 -58.99 -56.66
CA ILE A 394 -61.65 -60.18 -57.40
C ILE A 394 -61.86 -61.46 -56.57
N GLN A 395 -61.60 -61.44 -55.26
CA GLN A 395 -61.87 -62.56 -54.37
C GLN A 395 -63.39 -62.88 -54.33
N SER A 396 -64.24 -61.86 -54.21
CA SER A 396 -65.70 -62.04 -54.25
C SER A 396 -66.19 -62.57 -55.61
N GLN A 397 -65.56 -62.18 -56.71
CA GLN A 397 -65.85 -62.72 -58.04
C GLN A 397 -65.43 -64.19 -58.16
N MET A 398 -64.20 -64.53 -57.77
CA MET A 398 -63.74 -65.94 -57.74
C MET A 398 -64.62 -66.83 -56.85
N ASP A 399 -65.04 -66.34 -55.69
CA ASP A 399 -65.90 -67.13 -54.77
C ASP A 399 -67.36 -67.17 -55.21
N GLN A 400 -67.79 -66.29 -56.13
CA GLN A 400 -69.05 -66.40 -56.86
C GLN A 400 -68.94 -67.37 -58.04
N GLU A 401 -67.87 -67.30 -58.83
CA GLU A 401 -67.60 -68.22 -59.95
C GLU A 401 -67.42 -69.66 -59.47
N LYS A 402 -66.71 -69.90 -58.35
CA LYS A 402 -66.64 -71.22 -57.71
C LYS A 402 -68.03 -71.75 -57.39
N LYS A 403 -68.89 -70.95 -56.73
CA LYS A 403 -70.28 -71.36 -56.43
C LYS A 403 -71.09 -71.66 -57.69
N GLN A 404 -70.91 -70.91 -58.78
CA GLN A 404 -71.54 -71.23 -60.06
C GLN A 404 -70.99 -72.53 -60.67
N HIS A 405 -69.68 -72.78 -60.54
CA HIS A 405 -69.04 -74.01 -60.99
C HIS A 405 -69.47 -75.22 -60.15
N ASP A 406 -69.55 -75.10 -58.83
CA ASP A 406 -70.01 -76.13 -57.90
C ASP A 406 -71.47 -76.52 -58.20
N LEU A 407 -72.36 -75.52 -58.37
CA LEU A 407 -73.75 -75.73 -58.80
C LEU A 407 -73.84 -76.36 -60.21
N TYR A 408 -72.93 -76.00 -61.11
CA TYR A 408 -72.87 -76.59 -62.45
C TYR A 408 -72.41 -78.05 -62.42
N LEU A 409 -71.39 -78.38 -61.62
CA LEU A 409 -70.93 -79.74 -61.36
C LEU A 409 -72.03 -80.58 -60.69
N GLU A 410 -72.75 -80.02 -59.72
CA GLU A 410 -73.91 -80.67 -59.12
C GLU A 410 -75.02 -80.92 -60.15
N SER A 411 -75.28 -79.98 -61.07
CA SER A 411 -76.21 -80.18 -62.19
C SER A 411 -75.74 -81.27 -63.18
N ILE A 412 -74.42 -81.44 -63.35
CA ILE A 412 -73.84 -82.53 -64.14
C ILE A 412 -73.97 -83.86 -63.37
N ALA A 413 -73.74 -83.88 -62.07
CA ALA A 413 -73.91 -85.07 -61.24
C ALA A 413 -75.36 -85.56 -61.24
N VAL A 414 -76.34 -84.66 -61.16
CA VAL A 414 -77.76 -84.97 -61.33
C VAL A 414 -78.03 -85.55 -62.72
N LYS A 415 -77.59 -84.90 -63.80
CA LYS A 415 -77.76 -85.40 -65.18
C LYS A 415 -77.04 -86.73 -65.45
N MET A 416 -75.89 -86.95 -64.83
CA MET A 416 -75.18 -88.24 -64.85
C MET A 416 -75.95 -89.32 -64.09
N SER A 417 -76.62 -88.97 -62.98
CA SER A 417 -77.49 -89.88 -62.23
C SER A 417 -78.78 -90.22 -63.02
N GLU A 418 -79.38 -89.24 -63.68
CA GLU A 418 -80.51 -89.42 -64.61
C GLU A 418 -80.10 -90.29 -65.83
N PHE A 419 -78.92 -90.04 -66.39
CA PHE A 419 -78.36 -90.85 -67.47
C PHE A 419 -78.02 -92.27 -66.98
N GLU A 420 -77.43 -92.44 -65.80
CA GLU A 420 -77.22 -93.75 -65.20
C GLU A 420 -78.53 -94.49 -64.93
N SER A 421 -79.59 -93.78 -64.50
CA SER A 421 -80.91 -94.38 -64.26
C SER A 421 -81.52 -94.87 -65.56
N THR A 422 -81.58 -94.02 -66.59
CA THR A 422 -82.10 -94.39 -67.92
C THR A 422 -81.23 -95.45 -68.62
N PHE A 423 -79.91 -95.43 -68.42
CA PHE A 423 -78.99 -96.47 -68.90
C PHE A 423 -79.17 -97.79 -68.14
N LYS A 424 -79.43 -97.77 -66.82
CA LYS A 424 -79.80 -98.95 -66.02
C LYS A 424 -81.19 -99.49 -66.40
N GLU A 425 -82.14 -98.65 -66.77
CA GLU A 425 -83.42 -99.08 -67.33
C GLU A 425 -83.27 -99.71 -68.72
N TYR A 426 -82.47 -99.10 -69.60
CA TYR A 426 -82.15 -99.62 -70.93
C TYR A 426 -81.42 -100.96 -70.87
N TYR A 427 -80.32 -101.05 -70.11
CA TYR A 427 -79.62 -102.33 -69.87
C TYR A 427 -80.45 -103.31 -69.04
N GLY A 428 -81.37 -102.85 -68.20
CA GLY A 428 -82.37 -103.68 -67.51
C GLY A 428 -83.43 -104.24 -68.47
N GLY A 429 -83.78 -103.49 -69.53
CA GLY A 429 -84.58 -103.95 -70.65
C GLY A 429 -83.83 -105.01 -71.47
N ILE A 430 -82.59 -104.71 -71.89
CA ILE A 430 -81.74 -105.65 -72.63
C ILE A 430 -81.46 -106.92 -71.82
N ARG A 431 -81.15 -106.83 -70.51
CA ARG A 431 -80.99 -108.01 -69.65
C ARG A 431 -82.26 -108.84 -69.51
N ARG A 432 -83.45 -108.23 -69.56
CA ARG A 432 -84.73 -108.97 -69.58
C ARG A 432 -84.98 -109.66 -70.93
N ALA A 433 -84.68 -108.98 -72.05
CA ALA A 433 -84.79 -109.56 -73.39
C ALA A 433 -83.79 -110.71 -73.63
N VAL A 434 -82.51 -110.51 -73.29
CA VAL A 434 -81.44 -111.51 -73.48
C VAL A 434 -81.66 -112.73 -72.58
N LYS A 435 -82.12 -112.55 -71.34
CA LYS A 435 -82.37 -113.66 -70.39
C LYS A 435 -83.65 -114.46 -70.69
N GLN A 436 -84.38 -114.13 -71.76
CA GLN A 436 -85.43 -114.99 -72.34
C GLN A 436 -85.08 -115.46 -73.77
N GLY A 437 -83.89 -115.10 -74.30
CA GLY A 437 -83.52 -115.32 -75.70
C GLY A 437 -82.52 -116.45 -75.95
N LEU A 438 -81.56 -116.67 -75.04
CA LEU A 438 -80.47 -117.64 -75.26
C LEU A 438 -79.97 -118.30 -73.96
N GLU A 439 -80.24 -119.59 -73.83
CA GLU A 439 -79.39 -120.51 -73.11
C GLU A 439 -78.19 -120.86 -74.01
N GLY A 440 -76.99 -120.36 -73.71
CA GLY A 440 -75.81 -120.69 -74.51
C GLY A 440 -74.56 -119.84 -74.23
N CYS A 441 -73.43 -120.54 -73.98
CA CYS A 441 -72.05 -120.09 -74.14
C CYS A 441 -71.53 -118.85 -73.37
N ASN A 442 -70.82 -119.14 -72.26
CA ASN A 442 -69.55 -118.54 -71.79
C ASN A 442 -68.95 -117.41 -72.68
N GLY A 443 -68.57 -116.22 -72.20
CA GLY A 443 -67.64 -115.94 -71.11
C GLY A 443 -66.44 -115.08 -71.59
N ILE A 444 -65.47 -114.80 -70.70
CA ILE A 444 -64.15 -114.14 -70.93
C ILE A 444 -64.10 -112.59 -70.78
N ARG A 445 -62.93 -112.10 -70.32
CA ARG A 445 -62.50 -110.72 -69.96
C ARG A 445 -61.85 -110.04 -71.20
N GLU A 446 -61.04 -108.95 -71.22
CA GLU A 446 -60.21 -108.22 -70.24
C GLU A 446 -59.67 -106.88 -70.83
N GLU A 447 -59.00 -106.03 -70.02
CA GLU A 447 -57.95 -105.01 -70.36
C GLU A 447 -58.22 -103.82 -71.33
N GLU A 448 -57.47 -102.68 -71.37
CA GLU A 448 -56.43 -102.03 -70.50
C GLU A 448 -56.84 -100.53 -70.26
N MET A 449 -56.11 -99.39 -70.07
CA MET A 449 -54.72 -98.84 -70.01
C MET A 449 -54.63 -97.86 -68.79
N ASN A 450 -53.54 -97.21 -68.28
CA ASN A 450 -52.29 -96.59 -68.80
C ASN A 450 -52.49 -95.19 -69.48
N THR A 451 -51.63 -94.14 -69.40
CA THR A 451 -50.19 -93.94 -69.01
C THR A 451 -49.90 -92.58 -68.27
N ARG A 452 -48.61 -92.37 -67.86
CA ARG A 452 -47.90 -91.19 -67.23
C ARG A 452 -47.30 -90.21 -68.29
N PRO A 453 -46.37 -89.21 -68.04
CA PRO A 453 -46.04 -88.30 -66.90
C PRO A 453 -45.52 -86.83 -67.24
N GLU A 454 -45.24 -86.02 -66.19
CA GLU A 454 -44.14 -85.04 -65.88
C GLU A 454 -43.26 -84.24 -66.92
N ALA A 455 -42.83 -83.00 -66.54
CA ALA A 455 -41.59 -82.29 -66.98
C ALA A 455 -41.15 -81.11 -66.01
N LEU A 456 -39.92 -80.54 -66.16
CA LEU A 456 -39.19 -79.65 -65.19
C LEU A 456 -38.30 -78.55 -65.83
N SER A 457 -37.89 -77.46 -65.11
CA SER A 457 -36.68 -76.63 -65.40
C SER A 457 -36.23 -75.56 -64.32
N ASN A 458 -35.01 -75.70 -63.75
CA ASN A 458 -33.83 -74.78 -63.54
C ASN A 458 -33.93 -73.21 -63.40
N SER A 459 -33.01 -72.42 -62.78
CA SER A 459 -31.84 -72.61 -61.84
C SER A 459 -31.04 -71.31 -61.43
N LEU A 460 -30.57 -71.18 -60.16
CA LEU A 460 -29.32 -70.52 -59.59
C LEU A 460 -28.94 -69.01 -59.90
N ASN A 461 -28.06 -68.24 -59.19
CA ASN A 461 -26.95 -68.48 -58.22
C ASN A 461 -26.62 -67.24 -57.27
N ILE A 462 -25.62 -67.32 -56.34
CA ILE A 462 -25.34 -66.37 -55.18
C ILE A 462 -23.81 -66.14 -54.88
N LYS A 463 -23.37 -65.02 -54.19
CA LYS A 463 -22.19 -64.96 -53.24
C LYS A 463 -22.01 -63.68 -52.34
N MET A 464 -21.04 -63.69 -51.38
CA MET A 464 -20.81 -62.74 -50.24
C MET A 464 -19.29 -62.44 -49.95
N ALA A 465 -18.91 -61.56 -48.98
CA ALA A 465 -17.49 -61.20 -48.66
C ALA A 465 -17.18 -60.74 -47.17
N PRO A 466 -15.90 -60.77 -46.67
CA PRO A 466 -15.47 -60.36 -45.29
C PRO A 466 -14.33 -59.29 -45.17
N ALA A 467 -13.76 -59.01 -43.96
CA ALA A 467 -12.77 -57.90 -43.68
C ALA A 467 -11.73 -58.14 -42.51
N LYS A 468 -10.68 -57.27 -42.36
CA LYS A 468 -9.75 -56.95 -41.19
C LYS A 468 -8.45 -56.19 -41.66
N ALA A 469 -7.50 -55.62 -40.86
CA ALA A 469 -7.46 -54.84 -39.58
C ALA A 469 -5.98 -54.38 -39.19
N THR A 470 -5.79 -53.48 -38.19
CA THR A 470 -4.51 -53.02 -37.50
C THR A 470 -3.56 -52.04 -38.29
N ASN A 471 -2.48 -51.39 -37.78
CA ASN A 471 -1.67 -51.46 -36.52
C ASN A 471 -0.92 -50.11 -36.13
N LEU A 472 0.11 -50.13 -35.24
CA LEU A 472 0.82 -49.00 -34.53
C LEU A 472 2.37 -49.27 -34.36
N PRO A 473 3.21 -48.54 -33.55
CA PRO A 473 3.59 -47.09 -33.42
C PRO A 473 5.15 -46.87 -33.28
N ILE A 474 5.62 -45.89 -32.44
CA ILE A 474 6.99 -45.61 -31.84
C ILE A 474 7.69 -44.31 -32.36
N LYS A 475 8.45 -43.44 -31.61
CA LYS A 475 8.60 -43.01 -30.17
C LYS A 475 9.52 -41.73 -30.04
N THR A 476 9.29 -40.88 -29.01
CA THR A 476 10.28 -40.00 -28.26
C THR A 476 11.08 -38.88 -29.00
N ALA A 477 11.67 -37.82 -28.39
CA ALA A 477 11.90 -37.38 -26.98
C ALA A 477 11.77 -35.83 -26.79
N ALA A 478 12.12 -35.24 -25.62
CA ALA A 478 11.87 -33.82 -25.27
C ALA A 478 13.08 -33.08 -24.56
N PRO A 479 12.96 -32.04 -23.67
CA PRO A 479 13.79 -30.80 -23.62
C PRO A 479 14.69 -30.74 -22.33
N PRO A 480 15.08 -29.60 -21.64
CA PRO A 480 15.09 -28.12 -21.86
C PRO A 480 16.55 -27.55 -21.74
N PRO A 481 16.91 -26.31 -21.23
CA PRO A 481 16.24 -25.03 -20.89
C PRO A 481 16.82 -23.79 -21.68
N ILE A 482 16.71 -22.46 -21.40
CA ILE A 482 16.46 -21.50 -20.26
C ILE A 482 17.64 -21.40 -19.22
N VAL A 483 18.07 -20.30 -18.55
CA VAL A 483 17.58 -18.92 -18.21
C VAL A 483 18.70 -17.81 -18.33
N PRO A 484 18.77 -16.59 -17.68
CA PRO A 484 19.19 -15.36 -18.38
C PRO A 484 20.42 -14.61 -17.77
N SER A 485 20.67 -13.37 -18.21
CA SER A 485 21.54 -12.39 -17.51
C SER A 485 21.04 -10.94 -17.67
N THR A 486 21.39 -10.06 -16.71
CA THR A 486 20.87 -8.67 -16.58
C THR A 486 21.98 -7.63 -16.32
N THR A 487 21.59 -6.34 -16.37
CA THR A 487 22.44 -5.14 -16.36
C THR A 487 23.04 -4.76 -15.00
N ASN A 488 24.27 -4.23 -14.99
CA ASN A 488 24.73 -3.00 -14.27
C ASN A 488 26.27 -2.84 -14.40
N VAL A 489 26.85 -1.69 -14.77
CA VAL A 489 26.99 -0.38 -14.08
C VAL A 489 28.10 -0.39 -13.00
N ALA A 490 29.00 0.60 -13.08
CA ALA A 490 30.21 0.73 -12.25
C ALA A 490 29.97 1.50 -10.93
N PRO A 491 30.98 1.50 -10.03
CA PRO A 491 31.53 2.79 -9.59
C PRO A 491 33.08 2.80 -9.54
N ALA A 492 33.65 3.98 -9.30
CA ALA A 492 35.08 4.21 -9.07
C ALA A 492 35.34 4.79 -7.67
N THR A 493 36.56 4.61 -7.15
CA THR A 493 36.97 5.08 -5.81
C THR A 493 38.36 5.74 -5.85
N PRO A 494 38.53 6.99 -5.38
CA PRO A 494 39.84 7.65 -5.37
C PRO A 494 40.56 7.50 -4.01
N THR A 495 41.78 6.97 -4.04
CA THR A 495 42.63 6.83 -2.83
C THR A 495 43.50 8.06 -2.62
N ASN A 496 43.07 9.01 -1.77
CA ASN A 496 43.95 10.08 -1.25
C ASN A 496 43.35 10.76 0.00
N ALA A 497 43.48 10.13 1.17
CA ALA A 497 43.01 10.69 2.46
C ALA A 497 43.86 10.30 3.69
N ILE A 498 44.66 9.24 3.62
CA ILE A 498 45.20 8.53 4.80
C ILE A 498 46.38 9.28 5.47
N GLN A 499 47.04 10.22 4.79
CA GLN A 499 48.29 10.82 5.30
C GLN A 499 48.11 12.06 6.21
N ASN A 500 46.92 12.67 6.27
CA ASN A 500 46.64 13.82 7.16
C ASN A 500 46.01 13.42 8.51
N GLN A 501 45.38 12.25 8.61
CA GLN A 501 44.68 11.83 9.83
C GLN A 501 45.64 11.59 11.00
N SER A 502 46.88 11.15 10.71
CA SER A 502 47.92 10.82 11.68
C SER A 502 48.44 12.01 12.52
N ARG A 503 48.31 13.25 12.04
CA ARG A 503 48.78 14.46 12.75
C ARG A 503 47.69 15.09 13.62
N SER A 504 46.43 15.08 13.18
CA SER A 504 45.31 15.62 13.96
C SER A 504 45.14 14.89 15.32
N ASN A 505 45.25 13.56 15.31
CA ASN A 505 45.08 12.73 16.50
C ASN A 505 46.12 12.99 17.60
N ILE A 506 47.31 13.52 17.26
CA ILE A 506 48.34 13.89 18.25
C ILE A 506 47.97 15.21 18.95
N TYR A 507 47.36 16.15 18.22
CA TYR A 507 46.96 17.45 18.76
C TYR A 507 45.71 17.33 19.66
N MET A 508 44.69 16.59 19.19
CA MET A 508 43.48 16.33 19.97
C MET A 508 43.77 15.64 21.30
N LYS A 509 44.74 14.72 21.34
CA LYS A 509 45.11 14.01 22.57
C LYS A 509 45.66 14.95 23.65
N ARG A 510 46.58 15.85 23.30
CA ARG A 510 47.07 16.89 24.23
C ARG A 510 45.96 17.83 24.70
N MET A 511 44.99 18.14 23.83
CA MET A 511 43.85 18.98 24.20
C MET A 511 42.95 18.27 25.21
N GLN A 512 42.68 16.97 25.05
CA GLN A 512 41.97 16.16 26.06
C GLN A 512 42.73 16.10 27.38
N GLU A 513 44.03 15.79 27.35
CA GLU A 513 44.88 15.74 28.56
C GLU A 513 44.85 17.08 29.34
N THR A 514 44.76 18.21 28.62
CA THR A 514 44.64 19.55 29.24
C THR A 514 43.24 19.81 29.80
N VAL A 515 42.19 19.47 29.04
CA VAL A 515 40.79 19.66 29.46
C VAL A 515 40.43 18.76 30.65
N GLU A 516 40.92 17.52 30.69
CA GLU A 516 40.77 16.63 31.85
C GLU A 516 41.50 17.18 33.08
N GLY A 517 42.66 17.82 32.91
CA GLY A 517 43.35 18.55 33.96
C GLY A 517 42.53 19.72 34.53
N VAL A 518 41.92 20.54 33.66
CA VAL A 518 41.06 21.67 34.06
C VAL A 518 39.77 21.20 34.71
N LEU A 519 39.12 20.15 34.18
CA LEU A 519 37.93 19.55 34.80
C LEU A 519 38.24 18.89 36.16
N SER A 520 39.42 18.28 36.32
CA SER A 520 39.91 17.75 37.60
C SER A 520 40.20 18.85 38.64
N ALA A 521 40.56 20.05 38.19
CA ALA A 521 40.66 21.23 39.05
C ALA A 521 39.27 21.80 39.40
N ALA A 522 38.38 21.98 38.41
CA ALA A 522 37.02 22.50 38.63
C ALA A 522 36.18 21.58 39.55
N SER A 523 36.33 20.25 39.41
CA SER A 523 35.67 19.25 40.25
C SER A 523 36.10 19.30 41.73
N LYS A 524 37.21 19.99 42.06
CA LYS A 524 37.62 20.27 43.45
C LYS A 524 37.08 21.59 44.01
N CYS A 525 36.40 22.38 43.18
CA CYS A 525 35.93 23.74 43.52
C CYS A 525 34.40 23.91 43.50
N LEU A 526 33.62 22.89 43.11
CA LEU A 526 32.17 22.87 43.31
C LEU A 526 31.79 21.99 44.51
N PRO A 527 31.01 22.49 45.48
CA PRO A 527 30.49 21.66 46.58
C PRO A 527 29.37 20.73 46.06
N ALA A 528 29.54 19.42 46.26
CA ALA A 528 28.50 18.45 45.97
C ALA A 528 27.43 18.46 47.08
N ALA A 529 26.15 18.42 46.69
CA ALA A 529 25.04 18.32 47.63
C ALA A 529 24.98 16.91 48.26
N GLY A 530 25.48 16.79 49.50
CA GLY A 530 25.49 15.57 50.30
C GLY A 530 25.74 15.87 51.78
N PRO A 531 25.35 15.00 52.72
CA PRO A 531 25.36 15.29 54.15
C PRO A 531 26.79 15.40 54.73
N PRO A 532 27.00 16.24 55.76
CA PRO A 532 28.34 16.57 56.25
C PRO A 532 28.99 15.45 57.08
N PRO A 533 30.29 15.15 56.87
CA PRO A 533 31.09 14.40 57.84
C PRO A 533 31.42 15.26 59.08
N PRO A 534 31.75 14.65 60.24
CA PRO A 534 31.99 15.38 61.48
C PRO A 534 33.31 16.20 61.46
N PRO A 535 33.40 17.30 62.23
CA PRO A 535 34.54 18.21 62.16
C PRO A 535 35.79 17.65 62.87
N THR A 536 36.86 17.43 62.11
CA THR A 536 38.23 17.33 62.67
C THR A 536 38.84 18.72 62.83
N ALA A 537 39.43 18.99 63.99
CA ALA A 537 39.94 20.31 64.36
C ALA A 537 41.20 20.75 63.59
N ASN A 538 41.59 22.02 63.79
CA ASN A 538 42.83 22.66 63.33
C ASN A 538 42.91 23.07 61.85
N GLN A 539 41.84 23.66 61.31
CA GLN A 539 41.98 24.89 60.52
C GLN A 539 40.96 25.92 61.03
N SER A 540 41.42 27.12 61.38
CA SER A 540 40.54 28.26 61.58
C SER A 540 39.94 28.66 60.23
N PRO A 541 38.63 28.91 60.12
CA PRO A 541 38.09 29.47 58.88
C PRO A 541 38.76 30.81 58.62
N LYS A 542 39.37 30.98 57.43
CA LYS A 542 39.89 32.28 57.01
C LYS A 542 38.77 33.30 57.12
N THR A 543 39.05 34.41 57.78
CA THR A 543 38.10 35.51 57.90
C THR A 543 37.76 36.04 56.50
N HIS A 544 36.58 36.64 56.35
CA HIS A 544 36.17 37.25 55.08
C HIS A 544 37.21 38.27 54.59
N GLU A 545 37.85 38.99 55.53
CA GLU A 545 38.92 39.94 55.27
C GLU A 545 40.22 39.28 54.75
N GLU A 546 40.58 38.08 55.23
CA GLU A 546 41.72 37.31 54.69
C GLU A 546 41.43 36.75 53.29
N LEU A 547 40.21 36.29 53.04
CA LEU A 547 39.79 35.85 51.70
C LEU A 547 39.76 37.01 50.70
N LEU A 548 39.24 38.17 51.11
CA LEU A 548 39.28 39.41 50.32
C LEU A 548 40.72 39.86 50.03
N LYS A 549 41.63 39.79 51.01
CA LYS A 549 43.06 40.09 50.80
C LYS A 549 43.74 39.11 49.85
N GLU A 550 43.45 37.81 49.98
CA GLU A 550 43.99 36.79 49.06
C GLU A 550 43.41 36.95 47.64
N PHE A 551 42.16 37.38 47.50
CA PHE A 551 41.54 37.69 46.21
C PHE A 551 42.11 38.97 45.59
N ALA A 552 42.27 40.04 46.36
CA ALA A 552 42.91 41.28 45.93
C ALA A 552 44.35 41.05 45.46
N GLN A 553 45.13 40.27 46.21
CA GLN A 553 46.50 39.90 45.81
C GLN A 553 46.52 39.09 44.50
N LYS A 554 45.54 38.21 44.27
CA LYS A 554 45.39 37.48 43.00
C LYS A 554 44.94 38.41 41.86
N TYR A 555 44.11 39.41 42.15
CA TYR A 555 43.72 40.44 41.18
C TYR A 555 44.91 41.32 40.77
N GLU A 556 45.73 41.79 41.71
CA GLU A 556 46.97 42.52 41.41
C GLU A 556 47.93 41.70 40.54
N ASN A 557 48.14 40.42 40.89
CA ASN A 557 48.98 39.51 40.11
C ASN A 557 48.42 39.26 38.69
N PHE A 558 47.10 39.21 38.53
CA PHE A 558 46.44 39.09 37.23
C PHE A 558 46.53 40.39 36.41
N GLU A 559 46.41 41.55 37.04
CA GLU A 559 46.56 42.85 36.38
C GLU A 559 48.00 43.07 35.89
N ALA A 560 49.00 42.71 36.72
CA ALA A 560 50.41 42.70 36.31
C ALA A 560 50.69 41.74 35.14
N PHE A 561 50.08 40.55 35.13
CA PHE A 561 50.19 39.61 34.01
C PHE A 561 49.54 40.14 32.71
N CYS A 562 48.40 40.83 32.81
CA CYS A 562 47.79 41.51 31.67
C CYS A 562 48.71 42.61 31.10
N ASP A 563 49.38 43.38 31.95
CA ASP A 563 50.30 44.44 31.51
C ASP A 563 51.60 43.88 30.91
N GLU A 564 52.11 42.75 31.41
CA GLU A 564 53.24 42.02 30.81
C GLU A 564 52.88 41.44 29.43
N LEU A 565 51.68 40.85 29.28
CA LEU A 565 51.14 40.43 27.98
C LEU A 565 50.97 41.61 27.01
N TYR A 566 50.49 42.76 27.50
CA TYR A 566 50.34 43.95 26.66
C TYR A 566 51.70 44.52 26.22
N SER A 567 52.68 44.51 27.11
CA SER A 567 54.07 44.92 26.84
C SER A 567 54.74 44.01 25.80
N THR A 568 54.62 42.68 25.94
CA THR A 568 55.15 41.71 24.95
C THR A 568 54.43 41.77 23.61
N LEU A 569 53.12 42.07 23.59
CA LEU A 569 52.38 42.31 22.36
C LEU A 569 52.83 43.60 21.64
N GLU A 570 53.06 44.71 22.36
CA GLU A 570 53.54 45.95 21.72
C GLU A 570 55.04 45.86 21.35
N HIS A 571 55.86 45.11 22.09
CA HIS A 571 57.21 44.76 21.69
C HIS A 571 57.23 43.95 20.37
N SER A 572 56.41 42.89 20.27
CA SER A 572 56.34 42.06 19.05
C SER A 572 55.73 42.81 17.86
N LYS A 573 54.73 43.68 18.05
CA LYS A 573 54.27 44.64 17.02
C LYS A 573 55.38 45.59 16.55
N ASN A 574 56.21 46.10 17.45
CA ASN A 574 57.30 47.00 17.09
C ASN A 574 58.45 46.26 16.38
N MET A 575 58.74 45.02 16.78
CA MET A 575 59.64 44.13 16.02
C MET A 575 59.09 43.82 14.62
N LEU A 576 57.78 43.62 14.44
CA LEU A 576 57.14 43.50 13.12
C LEU A 576 57.21 44.80 12.29
N ARG A 577 57.10 45.97 12.92
CA ARG A 577 57.31 47.28 12.24
C ARG A 577 58.76 47.42 11.76
N LEU A 578 59.74 47.03 12.58
CA LEU A 578 61.17 47.03 12.22
C LEU A 578 61.50 46.00 11.12
N ALA A 579 60.92 44.80 11.17
CA ALA A 579 61.10 43.77 10.15
C ALA A 579 60.58 44.22 8.76
N LYS A 580 59.55 45.07 8.70
CA LYS A 580 59.07 45.68 7.45
C LYS A 580 60.02 46.72 6.83
N LEU A 581 61.08 47.13 7.54
CA LEU A 581 62.08 48.09 7.07
C LEU A 581 63.40 47.42 6.62
N SER A 582 63.57 46.10 6.82
CA SER A 582 64.75 45.35 6.36
C SER A 582 64.40 43.88 6.07
N PRO A 583 64.30 43.45 4.80
CA PRO A 583 63.84 42.10 4.45
C PRO A 583 64.78 40.96 4.89
N THR A 584 66.08 41.22 5.00
CA THR A 584 67.13 40.19 5.07
C THR A 584 67.44 39.65 6.46
N THR A 585 66.69 40.05 7.50
CA THR A 585 66.92 39.58 8.88
C THR A 585 65.65 39.03 9.57
N ALA A 586 64.55 38.84 8.83
CA ALA A 586 63.26 38.49 9.42
C ALA A 586 63.14 37.01 9.85
N GLU A 587 63.63 36.07 9.03
CA GLU A 587 63.32 34.64 9.17
C GLU A 587 64.09 33.91 10.28
N ALA A 588 65.08 34.55 10.91
CA ALA A 588 65.98 33.90 11.88
C ALA A 588 65.67 34.20 13.37
N LYS A 589 64.75 35.13 13.69
CA LYS A 589 64.54 35.61 15.07
C LYS A 589 63.10 35.96 15.48
N ILE A 590 62.09 35.78 14.64
CA ILE A 590 60.69 36.08 14.97
C ILE A 590 59.85 34.81 14.73
N GLY A 591 59.03 34.43 15.72
CA GLY A 591 58.10 33.31 15.60
C GLY A 591 57.06 33.54 14.51
N THR A 592 56.44 32.46 14.00
CA THR A 592 55.50 32.54 12.87
C THR A 592 54.32 33.48 13.17
N ALA A 593 53.67 33.99 12.11
CA ALA A 593 52.50 34.85 12.25
C ALA A 593 51.36 34.20 13.06
N GLU A 594 51.33 32.86 13.14
CA GLU A 594 50.42 32.07 13.97
C GLU A 594 50.63 32.33 15.47
N HIS A 595 51.87 32.55 15.92
CA HIS A 595 52.18 32.83 17.33
C HIS A 595 51.66 34.21 17.76
N ILE A 596 51.73 35.21 16.87
CA ILE A 596 51.09 36.52 17.06
C ILE A 596 49.55 36.39 17.01
N GLY A 597 49.02 35.41 16.27
CA GLY A 597 47.61 35.03 16.32
C GLY A 597 47.20 34.47 17.68
N SER A 598 47.97 33.53 18.23
CA SER A 598 47.76 32.90 19.55
C SER A 598 47.72 33.95 20.66
N LEU A 599 48.79 34.76 20.77
CA LEU A 599 48.89 35.85 21.76
C LEU A 599 47.76 36.88 21.64
N LYS A 600 47.15 37.03 20.47
CA LYS A 600 45.98 37.89 20.29
C LYS A 600 44.68 37.22 20.77
N SER A 601 44.49 35.92 20.53
CA SER A 601 43.36 35.15 21.09
C SER A 601 43.42 35.16 22.62
N GLU A 602 44.59 34.84 23.19
CA GLU A 602 44.85 34.85 24.63
C GLU A 602 44.59 36.24 25.26
N LEU A 603 44.93 37.33 24.55
CA LEU A 603 44.63 38.68 24.99
C LEU A 603 43.14 39.07 24.88
N ASP A 604 42.41 38.54 23.90
CA ASP A 604 40.98 38.81 23.75
C ASP A 604 40.14 37.94 24.73
N GLU A 605 40.59 36.72 25.03
CA GLU A 605 40.04 35.85 26.09
C GLU A 605 40.27 36.42 27.50
N THR A 606 41.48 36.91 27.81
CA THR A 606 41.78 37.54 29.11
C THR A 606 41.04 38.86 29.33
N LYS A 607 40.72 39.63 28.27
CA LYS A 607 39.81 40.80 28.36
C LYS A 607 38.40 40.40 28.75
N GLU A 608 37.84 39.38 28.12
CA GLU A 608 36.48 38.93 28.43
C GLU A 608 36.41 38.33 29.84
N MET A 609 37.48 37.66 30.30
CA MET A 609 37.64 37.25 31.70
C MET A 609 37.72 38.45 32.67
N LYS A 610 38.46 39.51 32.33
CA LYS A 610 38.53 40.76 33.12
C LYS A 610 37.19 41.53 33.14
N LYS A 611 36.37 41.38 32.10
CA LYS A 611 34.99 41.90 32.02
C LYS A 611 34.02 41.10 32.88
N LEU A 612 34.10 39.77 32.88
CA LEU A 612 33.31 38.91 33.77
C LEU A 612 33.65 39.16 35.25
N LEU A 613 34.95 39.31 35.57
CA LEU A 613 35.39 39.72 36.91
C LEU A 613 34.85 41.09 37.33
N ARG A 614 34.80 42.07 36.42
CA ARG A 614 34.18 43.38 36.71
C ARG A 614 32.70 43.27 37.05
N LEU A 615 31.94 42.46 36.31
CA LEU A 615 30.52 42.26 36.58
C LEU A 615 30.31 41.68 38.00
N PHE A 616 31.07 40.65 38.38
CA PHE A 616 31.07 40.11 39.75
C PHE A 616 31.41 41.17 40.82
N THR A 617 32.34 42.09 40.55
CA THR A 617 32.67 43.18 41.50
C THR A 617 31.69 44.36 41.49
N GLN A 618 30.74 44.41 40.55
CA GLN A 618 29.76 45.50 40.49
C GLN A 618 28.47 45.18 41.26
N GLU A 619 28.12 43.91 41.43
CA GLU A 619 26.92 43.49 42.20
C GLU A 619 27.00 43.91 43.68
N GLU A 620 28.18 43.96 44.29
CA GLU A 620 28.39 44.46 45.67
C GLU A 620 28.32 46.00 45.80
N THR A 621 28.11 46.77 44.72
CA THR A 621 28.01 48.25 44.78
C THR A 621 26.59 48.80 44.82
N THR A 622 25.57 47.93 44.92
CA THR A 622 24.14 48.31 44.94
C THR A 622 23.31 47.66 46.06
N GLU A 623 23.91 47.26 47.18
CA GLU A 623 23.19 47.02 48.44
C GLU A 623 23.57 48.06 49.50
N SER A 624 22.92 49.23 49.42
CA SER A 624 22.83 50.16 50.55
C SER A 624 21.80 49.63 51.53
N LEU A 625 22.21 49.25 52.75
CA LEU A 625 21.26 48.96 53.82
C LEU A 625 20.61 50.25 54.31
N ASP A 626 19.45 50.59 53.74
CA ASP A 626 18.51 51.54 54.36
C ASP A 626 17.62 50.83 55.39
N ASP A 627 17.45 51.48 56.53
CA ASP A 627 16.91 50.95 57.80
C ASP A 627 15.36 51.00 57.87
N PRO A 628 14.66 49.87 58.08
CA PRO A 628 13.21 49.84 58.24
C PRO A 628 12.75 49.33 59.63
N MET A 629 13.35 49.78 60.74
CA MET A 629 12.90 49.44 62.10
C MET A 629 12.65 50.65 63.02
N LYS A 630 11.65 51.48 62.67
CA LYS A 630 11.03 52.48 63.57
C LYS A 630 9.53 52.68 63.34
N GLU A 631 8.73 51.66 63.63
CA GLU A 631 7.38 51.83 64.18
C GLU A 631 7.06 50.62 65.07
N GLU A 632 6.45 50.88 66.23
CA GLU A 632 6.37 50.03 67.45
C GLU A 632 7.72 49.69 68.14
#